data_AF-C9MTY2-F1
#
_entry.id   AF-C9MTY2-F1
#
_cell.length_a   1.000
_cell.length_b   1.000
_cell.length_c   1.000
_cell.angle_alpha   90.00
_cell.angle_beta   90.00
_cell.angle_gamma   90.00
#
_symmetry.space_group_name_H-M   'P 1'
#
loop_
_entity.id
_entity.type
_entity.pdbx_description
1 polymer ?
#
loop_
_entity_poly.entity_id
_entity_poly.type
_entity_poly.pdbx_seq_one_letter_code
_entity_poly.pdbx_strand_id
1 'polypeptide(L)'
;MTQQNRIRKPTSIPSFGREPWKRTRAKLQEQIRTLLLQIDDVIAQDNAAKTEGVEFTAALLDEISEELNKSLESAPEPKTKEEKQAVRTKKKQLKELEKKRNKLQEYDQHLEIMGERNSYSKTDPDATFMHMKEDAMQNGQTKPGYNLQIATENQFITN
;
A
#
# COMPACT_ATOMS: atom_id res chain seq x y z
N MET A 1 -7.20 -21.68 -48.07
CA MET A 1 -6.04 -21.91 -47.19
C MET A 1 -6.19 -21.00 -45.98
N THR A 2 -6.72 -21.52 -44.88
CA THR A 2 -7.11 -20.73 -43.70
C THR A 2 -5.94 -20.73 -42.72
N GLN A 3 -5.16 -19.65 -42.70
CA GLN A 3 -4.07 -19.48 -41.73
C GLN A 3 -4.70 -19.19 -40.36
N GLN A 4 -4.59 -20.15 -39.44
CA GLN A 4 -4.99 -19.99 -38.05
C GLN A 4 -4.04 -18.99 -37.37
N ASN A 5 -4.54 -17.79 -37.06
CA ASN A 5 -3.85 -16.84 -36.19
C ASN A 5 -3.81 -17.41 -34.75
N ARG A 6 -2.71 -18.07 -34.39
CA ARG A 6 -2.41 -18.40 -32.99
C ARG A 6 -2.08 -17.12 -32.24
N ILE A 7 -3.07 -16.56 -31.56
CA ILE A 7 -2.88 -15.53 -30.54
C ILE A 7 -2.04 -16.16 -29.42
N ARG A 8 -0.75 -15.84 -29.37
CA ARG A 8 0.08 -16.17 -28.21
C ARG A 8 -0.47 -15.37 -27.04
N LYS A 9 -0.99 -16.04 -26.01
CA LYS A 9 -1.37 -15.37 -24.76
C LYS A 9 -0.17 -14.53 -24.29
N PRO A 10 -0.37 -13.27 -23.88
CA PRO A 10 0.73 -12.44 -23.40
C PRO A 10 1.34 -13.13 -22.18
N THR A 11 2.62 -13.49 -22.30
CA THR A 11 3.44 -13.89 -21.17
C THR A 11 3.40 -12.77 -20.13
N SER A 12 3.10 -13.10 -18.87
CA SER A 12 3.05 -12.14 -17.76
C SER A 12 4.29 -11.24 -17.77
N ILE A 13 4.11 -9.97 -18.13
CA ILE A 13 5.19 -8.98 -18.13
C ILE A 13 5.70 -8.86 -16.69
N PRO A 14 7.02 -8.94 -16.43
CA PRO A 14 7.56 -8.88 -15.08
C PRO A 14 7.06 -7.62 -14.34
N SER A 15 6.56 -7.80 -13.13
CA SER A 15 5.84 -6.79 -12.34
C SER A 15 6.73 -5.71 -11.72
N PHE A 16 7.67 -5.15 -12.49
CA PHE A 16 8.70 -4.23 -12.00
C PHE A 16 8.15 -3.00 -11.24
N GLY A 17 6.95 -2.52 -11.58
CA GLY A 17 6.36 -1.36 -10.94
C GLY A 17 5.53 -1.68 -9.69
N ARG A 18 4.86 -2.83 -9.61
CA ARG A 18 3.98 -3.22 -8.48
C ARG A 18 4.75 -3.86 -7.32
N GLU A 19 5.79 -4.64 -7.61
CA GLU A 19 6.58 -5.34 -6.59
C GLU A 19 7.27 -4.41 -5.57
N PRO A 20 7.83 -3.24 -5.95
CA PRO A 20 8.37 -2.28 -4.99
C PRO A 20 7.33 -1.81 -3.97
N TRP A 21 6.09 -1.54 -4.40
CA TRP A 21 5.01 -1.12 -3.49
C TRP A 21 4.60 -2.24 -2.54
N LYS A 22 4.49 -3.48 -3.02
CA LYS A 22 4.24 -4.65 -2.16
C LYS A 22 5.34 -4.84 -1.11
N ARG A 23 6.61 -4.75 -1.51
CA ARG A 23 7.76 -4.83 -0.60
C ARG A 23 7.75 -3.69 0.44
N THR A 24 7.37 -2.49 0.02
CA THR A 24 7.31 -1.32 0.89
C THR A 24 6.16 -1.45 1.90
N ARG A 25 4.99 -1.92 1.46
CA ARG A 25 3.86 -2.27 2.31
C ARG A 25 4.23 -3.34 3.33
N ALA A 26 4.89 -4.42 2.91
CA ALA A 26 5.34 -5.48 3.82
C ALA A 26 6.34 -4.95 4.87
N LYS A 27 7.29 -4.11 4.47
CA LYS A 27 8.20 -3.43 5.41
C LYS A 27 7.44 -2.53 6.40
N LEU A 28 6.43 -1.80 5.93
CA LEU A 28 5.60 -0.96 6.79
C LEU A 28 4.81 -1.81 7.81
N GLN A 29 4.25 -2.93 7.38
CA GLN A 29 3.58 -3.88 8.28
C GLN A 29 4.54 -4.40 9.36
N GLU A 30 5.78 -4.72 9.01
CA GLU A 30 6.79 -5.14 9.98
C GLU A 30 7.18 -4.02 10.97
N GLN A 31 7.26 -2.77 10.49
CA GLN A 31 7.48 -1.59 11.34
C GLN A 31 6.29 -1.29 12.27
N ILE A 32 5.09 -1.71 11.89
CA ILE A 32 3.90 -1.62 12.73
C ILE A 32 3.96 -2.72 13.79
N ARG A 33 4.27 -3.97 13.42
CA ARG A 33 4.48 -5.09 14.38
C ARG A 33 5.47 -4.73 15.47
N THR A 34 6.65 -4.23 15.08
CA THR A 34 7.69 -3.85 16.03
C THR A 34 7.25 -2.70 16.95
N LEU A 35 6.50 -1.72 16.44
CA LEU A 35 5.95 -0.63 17.25
C LEU A 35 4.87 -1.13 18.21
N LEU A 36 4.02 -2.07 17.78
CA LEU A 36 3.02 -2.70 18.66
C LEU A 36 3.68 -3.55 19.74
N LEU A 37 4.71 -4.33 19.42
CA LEU A 37 5.49 -5.08 20.42
C LEU A 37 6.13 -4.15 21.46
N GLN A 38 6.65 -2.99 21.05
CA GLN A 38 7.18 -1.98 21.97
C GLN A 38 6.11 -1.35 22.88
N ILE A 39 4.84 -1.42 22.48
CA ILE A 39 3.70 -0.97 23.28
C ILE A 39 3.24 -2.11 24.21
N ASP A 40 3.23 -3.35 23.73
CA ASP A 40 2.79 -4.57 24.43
C ASP A 40 3.81 -5.10 25.47
N ASP A 41 5.09 -4.75 25.40
CA ASP A 41 6.05 -5.01 26.50
C ASP A 41 5.62 -4.33 27.83
N VAL A 42 4.61 -3.44 27.79
CA VAL A 42 3.99 -2.79 28.98
C VAL A 42 2.66 -3.47 29.39
N ILE A 43 1.99 -4.23 28.53
CA ILE A 43 0.74 -4.95 28.82
C ILE A 43 0.85 -6.35 28.21
N ALA A 44 1.24 -7.31 29.05
CA ALA A 44 1.57 -8.66 28.65
C ALA A 44 0.53 -9.35 27.73
N GLN A 45 1.05 -9.86 26.61
CA GLN A 45 0.73 -11.14 25.98
C GLN A 45 -0.63 -11.39 25.28
N ASP A 46 -1.68 -10.61 25.46
CA ASP A 46 -3.00 -11.05 24.94
C ASP A 46 -3.29 -10.77 23.45
N ASN A 47 -2.57 -9.84 22.81
CA ASN A 47 -2.81 -9.48 21.39
C ASN A 47 -1.74 -9.95 20.40
N ALA A 48 -0.49 -10.16 20.84
CA ALA A 48 0.60 -10.62 19.95
C ALA A 48 0.44 -12.09 19.49
N ALA A 49 -0.25 -12.93 20.27
CA ALA A 49 -0.43 -14.36 19.98
C ALA A 49 -1.49 -14.65 18.88
N LYS A 50 -2.22 -13.64 18.38
CA LYS A 50 -3.21 -13.82 17.30
C LYS A 50 -2.67 -13.52 15.89
N THR A 51 -1.41 -13.11 15.76
CA THR A 51 -0.93 -12.40 14.56
C THR A 51 0.28 -13.00 13.86
N GLU A 52 0.41 -14.33 13.83
CA GLU A 52 1.26 -14.97 12.82
C GLU A 52 0.49 -15.05 11.50
N GLY A 53 0.85 -14.21 10.53
CA GLY A 53 0.33 -14.29 9.16
C GLY A 53 -0.87 -13.39 8.82
N VAL A 54 -1.41 -12.62 9.76
CA VAL A 54 -2.49 -11.66 9.48
C VAL A 54 -1.90 -10.36 8.93
N GLU A 55 -2.37 -9.94 7.75
CA GLU A 55 -2.09 -8.61 7.22
C GLU A 55 -2.81 -7.56 8.09
N PHE A 56 -2.08 -6.58 8.63
CA PHE A 56 -2.72 -5.46 9.30
C PHE A 56 -3.58 -4.71 8.29
N THR A 57 -4.85 -4.52 8.63
CA THR A 57 -5.76 -3.63 7.90
C THR A 57 -5.82 -2.30 8.64
N ALA A 58 -6.17 -1.22 7.93
CA ALA A 58 -6.33 0.09 8.54
C ALA A 58 -7.36 0.08 9.69
N ALA A 59 -8.41 -0.76 9.58
CA ALA A 59 -9.44 -0.93 10.60
C ALA A 59 -8.90 -1.59 11.89
N LEU A 60 -8.07 -2.64 11.77
CA LEU A 60 -7.44 -3.25 12.95
C LEU A 60 -6.54 -2.26 13.69
N LEU A 61 -5.86 -1.37 12.97
CA LEU A 61 -5.03 -0.33 13.57
C LEU A 61 -5.86 0.75 14.27
N ASP A 62 -7.09 1.03 13.83
CA ASP A 62 -8.01 1.91 14.56
C ASP A 62 -8.44 1.30 15.87
N GLU A 63 -8.87 0.03 15.85
CA GLU A 63 -9.30 -0.68 17.05
C GLU A 63 -8.19 -0.68 18.11
N ILE A 64 -6.95 -0.99 17.71
CA ILE A 64 -5.78 -0.95 18.60
C ILE A 64 -5.52 0.48 19.09
N SER A 65 -5.63 1.49 18.23
CA SER A 65 -5.41 2.89 18.63
C SER A 65 -6.47 3.36 19.63
N GLU A 66 -7.74 2.97 19.45
CA GLU A 66 -8.83 3.27 20.36
C GLU A 66 -8.65 2.58 21.72
N GLU A 67 -8.28 1.31 21.72
CA GLU A 67 -8.01 0.55 22.94
C GLU A 67 -6.85 1.17 23.73
N LEU A 68 -5.76 1.54 23.05
CA LEU A 68 -4.64 2.25 23.66
C LEU A 68 -5.05 3.63 24.21
N ASN A 69 -5.93 4.36 23.52
CA ASN A 69 -6.43 5.63 24.01
C ASN A 69 -7.32 5.46 25.25
N LYS A 70 -8.21 4.45 25.26
CA LYS A 70 -9.03 4.11 26.43
C LYS A 70 -8.18 3.72 27.64
N SER A 71 -7.12 2.93 27.43
CA SER A 71 -6.16 2.57 28.48
C SER A 71 -5.42 3.79 29.06
N LEU A 72 -5.14 4.79 28.22
CA LEU A 72 -4.56 6.06 28.66
C LEU A 72 -5.53 6.95 29.44
N GLU A 73 -6.82 6.95 29.08
CA GLU A 73 -7.86 7.74 29.74
C GLU A 73 -8.32 7.13 31.05
N SER A 74 -8.30 5.80 31.18
CA SER A 74 -8.63 5.12 32.44
C SER A 74 -7.49 5.14 33.46
N ALA A 75 -6.28 5.53 33.05
CA ALA A 75 -5.14 5.64 33.95
C ALA A 75 -5.31 6.85 34.90
N PRO A 76 -4.99 6.70 36.20
CA PRO A 76 -5.11 7.80 37.15
C PRO A 76 -4.24 8.99 36.72
N GLU A 77 -4.68 10.21 37.04
CA GLU A 77 -3.92 11.42 36.72
C GLU A 77 -2.47 11.28 37.20
N PRO A 78 -1.48 11.49 36.32
CA PRO A 78 -0.08 11.24 36.65
C PRO A 78 0.38 12.26 37.70
N LYS A 79 0.63 11.78 38.92
CA LYS A 79 1.05 12.61 40.06
C LYS A 79 2.57 12.79 40.06
N THR A 80 3.30 11.83 39.51
CA THR A 80 4.76 11.77 39.52
C THR A 80 5.36 12.23 38.18
N LYS A 81 6.58 12.80 38.18
CA LYS A 81 7.27 13.22 36.94
C LYS A 81 7.45 12.05 35.95
N GLU A 82 7.70 10.86 36.46
CA GLU A 82 7.89 9.63 35.67
C GLU A 82 6.60 9.19 34.99
N GLU A 83 5.46 9.22 35.70
CA GLU A 83 4.14 8.92 35.13
C GLU A 83 3.75 9.93 34.03
N LYS A 84 4.05 11.22 34.23
CA LYS A 84 3.84 12.26 33.20
C LYS A 84 4.68 12.00 31.96
N GLN A 85 5.89 11.47 32.13
CA GLN A 85 6.79 11.11 31.03
C GLN A 85 6.30 9.86 30.30
N ALA A 86 5.81 8.85 31.01
CA ALA A 86 5.20 7.65 30.44
C ALA A 86 3.92 7.96 29.64
N VAL A 87 3.05 8.86 30.13
CA VAL A 87 1.87 9.31 29.38
C VAL A 87 2.29 10.06 28.10
N ARG A 88 3.36 10.87 28.16
CA ARG A 88 3.88 11.58 26.98
C ARG A 88 4.48 10.63 25.94
N THR A 89 5.20 9.58 26.36
CA THR A 89 5.76 8.58 25.42
C THR A 89 4.64 7.78 24.75
N LYS A 90 3.66 7.31 25.51
CA LYS A 90 2.48 6.61 24.97
C LYS A 90 1.69 7.46 23.98
N LYS A 91 1.44 8.74 24.28
CA LYS A 91 0.80 9.68 23.33
C LYS A 91 1.63 9.91 22.06
N LYS A 92 2.96 9.87 22.13
CA LYS A 92 3.83 9.94 20.95
C LYS A 92 3.72 8.67 20.10
N GLN A 93 3.70 7.51 20.74
CA GLN A 93 3.54 6.21 20.08
C GLN A 93 2.19 6.13 19.36
N LEU A 94 1.10 6.61 19.99
CA LEU A 94 -0.23 6.65 19.36
C LEU A 94 -0.24 7.52 18.09
N LYS A 95 0.36 8.72 18.15
CA LYS A 95 0.53 9.57 16.96
C LYS A 95 1.39 8.92 15.87
N GLU A 96 2.36 8.10 16.24
CA GLU A 96 3.18 7.37 15.27
C GLU A 96 2.39 6.23 14.63
N LEU A 97 1.57 5.51 15.41
CA LEU A 97 0.67 4.47 14.94
C LEU A 97 -0.35 5.03 13.93
N GLU A 98 -0.99 6.18 14.23
CA GLU A 98 -1.88 6.89 13.30
C GLU A 98 -1.19 7.26 11.98
N LYS A 99 0.05 7.77 12.04
CA LYS A 99 0.84 8.09 10.83
C LYS A 99 1.14 6.86 9.99
N LYS A 100 1.49 5.74 10.64
CA LYS A 100 1.75 4.47 9.95
C LYS A 100 0.46 3.90 9.34
N ARG A 101 -0.68 4.03 10.03
CA ARG A 101 -2.01 3.69 9.51
C ARG A 101 -2.34 4.45 8.24
N ASN A 102 -2.20 5.79 8.25
CA ASN A 102 -2.52 6.61 7.07
C ASN A 102 -1.66 6.20 5.86
N LYS A 103 -0.35 5.95 6.07
CA LYS A 103 0.53 5.45 5.00
C LYS A 103 0.14 4.06 4.49
N LEU A 104 -0.32 3.18 5.37
CA LEU A 104 -0.77 1.85 4.97
C LEU A 104 -1.99 1.96 4.05
N GLN A 105 -2.96 2.81 4.43
CA GLN A 105 -4.13 3.10 3.61
C GLN A 105 -3.77 3.71 2.25
N GLU A 106 -2.82 4.65 2.21
CA GLU A 106 -2.31 5.21 0.94
C GLU A 106 -1.72 4.11 0.04
N TYR A 107 -0.91 3.20 0.59
CA TYR A 107 -0.34 2.10 -0.19
C TYR A 107 -1.38 1.09 -0.68
N ASP A 108 -2.40 0.79 0.13
CA ASP A 108 -3.49 -0.07 -0.28
C ASP A 108 -4.29 0.57 -1.44
N GLN A 109 -4.57 1.88 -1.36
CA GLN A 109 -5.19 2.63 -2.46
C GLN A 109 -4.33 2.62 -3.73
N HIS A 110 -3.01 2.81 -3.60
CA HIS A 110 -2.09 2.73 -4.74
C HIS A 110 -2.11 1.35 -5.41
N LEU A 111 -2.16 0.28 -4.61
CA LEU A 111 -2.24 -1.09 -5.11
C LEU A 111 -3.59 -1.39 -5.77
N GLU A 112 -4.67 -0.83 -5.25
CA GLU A 112 -6.02 -0.93 -5.82
C GLU A 112 -6.12 -0.23 -7.18
N ILE A 113 -5.63 1.02 -7.28
CA ILE A 113 -5.62 1.79 -8.53
C ILE A 113 -4.74 1.11 -9.60
N MET A 114 -3.60 0.52 -9.20
CA MET A 114 -2.79 -0.28 -10.13
C MET A 114 -3.54 -1.52 -10.62
N GLY A 115 -4.23 -2.23 -9.72
CA GLY A 115 -4.88 -3.51 -10.02
C GLY A 115 -3.87 -4.52 -10.58
N GLU A 116 -4.09 -4.97 -11.81
CA GLU A 116 -3.15 -5.84 -12.55
C GLU A 116 -2.02 -5.08 -13.27
N ARG A 117 -2.15 -3.75 -13.40
CA ARG A 117 -1.19 -2.90 -14.11
C ARG A 117 0.02 -2.59 -13.25
N ASN A 118 1.15 -2.33 -13.89
CA ASN A 118 2.42 -2.02 -13.23
C ASN A 118 2.68 -0.52 -13.06
N SER A 119 1.88 0.35 -13.67
CA SER A 119 2.00 1.81 -13.61
C SER A 119 0.64 2.46 -13.91
N TYR A 120 0.46 3.70 -13.47
CA TYR A 120 -0.68 4.54 -13.82
C TYR A 120 -0.26 6.01 -13.78
N SER A 121 -0.91 6.88 -14.55
CA SER A 121 -0.64 8.32 -14.49
C SER A 121 -1.31 8.96 -13.27
N LYS A 122 -0.59 9.87 -12.61
CA LYS A 122 -1.14 10.60 -11.46
C LYS A 122 -2.34 11.49 -11.83
N THR A 123 -2.36 12.01 -13.06
CA THR A 123 -3.43 12.88 -13.56
C THR A 123 -4.58 12.10 -14.18
N ASP A 124 -4.29 10.90 -14.69
CA ASP A 124 -5.27 10.02 -15.32
C ASP A 124 -4.97 8.56 -14.95
N PRO A 125 -5.70 8.01 -13.96
CA PRO A 125 -5.51 6.65 -13.50
C PRO A 125 -5.66 5.60 -14.60
N ASP A 126 -6.33 5.89 -15.72
CA ASP A 126 -6.54 4.92 -16.79
C ASP A 126 -5.35 4.81 -17.76
N ALA A 127 -4.54 5.87 -17.85
CA ALA A 127 -3.33 5.88 -18.67
C ALA A 127 -2.16 5.17 -17.99
N THR A 128 -1.39 4.41 -18.75
CA THR A 128 -0.17 3.71 -18.26
C THR A 128 1.08 4.33 -18.86
N PHE A 129 2.19 4.33 -18.12
CA PHE A 129 3.45 4.88 -18.62
C PHE A 129 4.13 3.90 -19.58
N MET A 130 4.42 4.35 -20.80
CA MET A 130 5.05 3.56 -21.86
C MET A 130 6.24 4.29 -22.48
N HIS A 131 7.15 3.53 -23.08
CA HIS A 131 8.16 4.11 -23.97
C HIS A 131 7.54 4.42 -25.32
N MET A 132 7.52 5.70 -25.68
CA MET A 132 7.03 6.15 -26.98
C MET A 132 8.17 6.17 -28.01
N LYS A 133 7.85 5.83 -29.27
CA LYS A 133 8.84 5.87 -30.37
C LYS A 133 9.31 7.28 -30.70
N GLU A 134 8.50 8.29 -30.40
CA GLU A 134 8.77 9.71 -30.64
C GLU A 134 9.66 10.35 -29.55
N ASP A 135 10.38 9.55 -28.77
CA ASP A 135 11.44 10.05 -27.89
C ASP A 135 12.63 10.52 -28.73
N ALA A 136 12.44 11.66 -29.42
CA ALA A 136 13.41 12.28 -30.32
C ALA A 136 14.71 12.68 -29.59
N MET A 137 14.66 12.81 -28.27
CA MET A 137 15.80 13.13 -27.42
C MET A 137 16.50 11.89 -26.84
N GLN A 138 15.97 10.68 -27.06
CA GLN A 138 16.45 9.43 -26.46
C GLN A 138 16.67 9.52 -24.93
N ASN A 139 15.86 10.32 -24.24
CA ASN A 139 16.02 10.52 -22.80
C ASN A 139 15.44 9.36 -21.98
N GLY A 140 14.79 8.39 -22.62
CA GLY A 140 14.21 7.22 -21.98
C GLY A 140 13.01 7.57 -21.09
N GLN A 141 12.44 8.76 -21.24
CA GLN A 141 11.31 9.20 -20.42
C GLN A 141 10.04 8.49 -20.87
N THR A 142 9.39 7.78 -19.96
CA THR A 142 8.09 7.18 -20.22
C THR A 142 7.00 8.24 -20.21
N LYS A 143 6.04 8.12 -21.13
CA LYS A 143 4.90 9.03 -21.26
C LYS A 143 3.60 8.26 -21.00
N PRO A 144 2.57 8.92 -20.44
CA PRO A 144 1.27 8.28 -20.26
C PRO A 144 0.65 7.98 -21.63
N GLY A 145 0.11 6.78 -21.79
CA GLY A 145 -0.57 6.34 -23.01
C GLY A 145 -1.62 5.28 -22.72
N TYR A 146 -2.55 5.12 -23.66
CA TYR A 146 -3.59 4.11 -23.61
C TYR A 146 -3.18 2.92 -24.50
N ASN A 147 -3.37 1.70 -23.97
CA ASN A 147 -3.25 0.48 -24.77
C ASN A 147 -4.56 0.25 -25.53
N LEU A 148 -4.75 0.97 -26.64
CA LEU A 148 -5.93 0.78 -27.48
C LEU A 148 -5.68 -0.37 -28.47
N GLN A 149 -6.38 -1.50 -28.30
CA GLN A 149 -6.39 -2.59 -29.29
C GLN A 149 -7.57 -2.37 -30.23
N ILE A 150 -7.29 -2.09 -31.50
CA ILE A 150 -8.33 -1.92 -32.52
C ILE A 150 -8.22 -3.08 -33.51
N ALA A 151 -9.32 -3.80 -33.72
CA ALA A 151 -9.49 -4.67 -34.88
C ALA A 151 -10.20 -3.88 -35.99
N THR A 152 -9.73 -4.01 -37.22
CA THR A 152 -10.44 -3.49 -38.39
C THR A 152 -10.89 -4.64 -39.29
N GLU A 153 -12.18 -4.66 -39.61
CA GLU A 153 -12.75 -5.58 -40.59
C GLU A 153 -13.58 -4.76 -41.58
N ASN A 154 -13.33 -4.93 -42.88
CA ASN A 154 -14.04 -4.22 -43.95
C ASN A 154 -14.13 -2.69 -43.78
N GLN A 155 -13.03 -2.05 -43.40
CA GLN A 155 -12.94 -0.59 -43.14
C GLN A 155 -13.74 -0.10 -41.92
N PHE A 156 -14.33 -0.99 -41.13
CA PHE A 156 -14.98 -0.64 -39.87
C PHE A 156 -14.08 -0.94 -38.68
N ILE A 157 -14.11 -0.05 -37.71
CA ILE A 157 -13.51 -0.26 -36.39
C ILE A 157 -14.47 -1.17 -35.62
N THR A 158 -13.98 -2.34 -35.22
CA THR A 158 -14.68 -3.28 -34.34
C THR A 158 -13.88 -3.44 -33.06
N ASN A 159 -14.56 -3.42 -31.92
CA ASN A 159 -13.96 -3.61 -30.58
C ASN A 159 -14.26 -5.03 -30.10
#